data_AF-A0AAN7D8B7-F1
#
_entry.id   AF-A0AAN7D8B7-F1
#
_cell.length_a   1.000
_cell.length_b   1.000
_cell.length_c   1.000
_cell.angle_alpha   90.00
_cell.angle_beta   90.00
_cell.angle_gamma   90.00
#
_symmetry.space_group_name_H-M   'P 1'
#
loop_
_entity.id
_entity.type
_entity.pdbx_description
1 polymer ?
#
loop_
_entity_poly.entity_id
_entity_poly.type
_entity_poly.pdbx_seq_one_letter_code
_entity_poly.pdbx_strand_id
1 'polypeptide(L)'
;MQIIVDVFHKENYEAEVNDTVQDLPLNTQHRDFFESLCARLHEDGRPVEYDRNTFWVEPVNPYFALLKKIPAKEEPSKRLYQPRVFLWLPHHLLPHRSKSLECPKCKSPLKSKGFNKGSHARRIVDLASCCFYLLSCRYECTVTGCKKPGFEDSWQSHDPIIMRQLPQELQMEFPAVLTSKEGVSKTVANLLRPCMQSSMGTQRFQKLLRELHVLRHD
;
A
#
# COMPACT_ATOMS: atom_id res chain seq x y z
N MET A 1 -16.15 13.30 2.15
CA MET A 1 -14.95 12.51 2.53
C MET A 1 -14.61 12.62 4.01
N GLN A 2 -14.79 13.81 4.64
CA GLN A 2 -14.57 14.04 6.07
C GLN A 2 -15.33 13.05 6.99
N ILE A 3 -16.58 12.73 6.66
CA ILE A 3 -17.42 11.81 7.44
C ILE A 3 -16.86 10.38 7.52
N ILE A 4 -16.14 9.90 6.50
CA ILE A 4 -15.55 8.54 6.55
C ILE A 4 -14.37 8.52 7.52
N VAL A 5 -13.53 9.56 7.49
CA VAL A 5 -12.41 9.71 8.42
C VAL A 5 -12.92 9.87 9.84
N ASP A 6 -14.03 10.60 10.03
CA ASP A 6 -14.64 10.80 11.34
C ASP A 6 -15.30 9.53 11.88
N VAL A 7 -15.86 8.64 11.05
CA VAL A 7 -16.36 7.32 11.51
C VAL A 7 -15.19 6.44 11.97
N PHE A 8 -14.08 6.41 11.22
CA PHE A 8 -12.88 5.67 11.64
C PHE A 8 -12.16 6.30 12.85
N HIS A 9 -12.33 7.61 13.12
CA HIS A 9 -11.77 8.26 14.30
C HIS A 9 -12.70 8.23 15.53
N LYS A 10 -14.03 8.27 15.37
CA LYS A 10 -14.99 8.27 16.50
C LYS A 10 -15.26 6.88 17.07
N GLU A 11 -15.14 5.80 16.29
CA GLU A 11 -15.40 4.44 16.79
C GLU A 11 -14.23 3.82 17.58
N ASN A 12 -13.12 4.55 17.78
CA ASN A 12 -11.96 4.07 18.52
C ASN A 12 -11.98 4.35 20.05
N TYR A 13 -13.11 4.78 20.62
CA TYR A 13 -13.19 5.07 22.07
C TYR A 13 -14.03 4.11 22.91
N GLU A 14 -14.82 3.20 22.33
CA GLU A 14 -15.57 2.21 23.12
C GLU A 14 -15.68 0.88 22.38
N ALA A 15 -14.62 0.06 22.45
CA ALA A 15 -14.69 -1.39 22.37
C ALA A 15 -13.33 -2.00 22.73
N GLU A 16 -13.07 -2.20 24.01
CA GLU A 16 -12.14 -3.25 24.45
C GLU A 16 -12.79 -4.60 24.15
N VAL A 17 -12.63 -5.07 22.90
CA VAL A 17 -12.81 -6.49 22.58
C VAL A 17 -11.44 -7.01 22.19
N ASN A 18 -10.90 -7.82 23.08
CA ASN A 18 -9.64 -8.52 23.02
C ASN A 18 -9.69 -9.64 21.96
N ASP A 19 -9.93 -9.27 20.70
CA ASP A 19 -9.66 -10.12 19.54
C ASP A 19 -8.25 -9.79 19.08
N THR A 20 -7.28 -10.56 19.59
CA THR A 20 -5.97 -10.72 18.97
C THR A 20 -6.17 -11.13 17.51
N VAL A 21 -6.27 -10.15 16.61
CA VAL A 21 -5.86 -10.31 15.23
C VAL A 21 -4.38 -10.62 15.32
N GLN A 22 -4.07 -11.91 15.41
CA GLN A 22 -2.70 -12.38 15.28
C GLN A 22 -2.19 -11.80 13.97
N ASP A 23 -1.21 -10.91 14.09
CA ASP A 23 -0.38 -10.45 12.98
C ASP A 23 0.13 -11.74 12.31
N LEU A 24 -0.52 -12.18 11.22
CA LEU A 24 -0.03 -13.31 10.45
C LEU A 24 1.36 -12.86 9.97
N PRO A 25 2.44 -13.52 10.39
CA PRO A 25 3.78 -13.09 10.06
C PRO A 25 3.86 -13.02 8.54
N LEU A 26 4.46 -11.93 8.01
CA LEU A 26 4.86 -11.89 6.60
C LEU A 26 5.61 -13.21 6.36
N ASN A 27 5.00 -14.13 5.61
CA ASN A 27 5.59 -15.43 5.36
C ASN A 27 6.99 -15.18 4.78
N THR A 28 8.00 -15.98 5.14
CA THR A 28 9.39 -15.74 4.74
C THR A 28 9.52 -15.50 3.23
N GLN A 29 8.69 -16.20 2.44
CA GLN A 29 8.55 -16.05 1.00
C GLN A 29 8.10 -14.65 0.53
N HIS A 30 7.15 -14.01 1.22
CA HIS A 30 6.73 -12.64 0.90
C HIS A 30 7.84 -11.64 1.21
N ARG A 31 8.58 -11.86 2.29
CA ARG A 31 9.70 -10.97 2.66
C ARG A 31 10.78 -10.99 1.57
N ASP A 32 11.22 -12.18 1.16
CA ASP A 32 12.24 -12.34 0.10
C ASP A 32 11.78 -11.69 -1.22
N PHE A 33 10.49 -11.82 -1.55
CA PHE A 33 9.90 -11.18 -2.73
C PHE A 33 9.94 -9.65 -2.63
N PHE A 34 9.53 -9.06 -1.51
CA PHE A 34 9.57 -7.61 -1.34
C PHE A 34 10.99 -7.05 -1.28
N GLU A 35 11.95 -7.79 -0.70
CA GLU A 35 13.36 -7.40 -0.69
C GLU A 35 13.93 -7.39 -2.12
N SER A 36 13.69 -8.43 -2.91
CA SER A 36 14.07 -8.49 -4.33
C SER A 36 13.42 -7.38 -5.15
N LEU A 37 12.13 -7.12 -4.92
CA LEU A 37 11.40 -6.03 -5.57
C LEU A 37 12.01 -4.65 -5.21
N CYS A 38 12.31 -4.41 -3.94
CA CYS A 38 12.93 -3.16 -3.50
C CYS A 38 14.34 -2.98 -4.09
N ALA A 39 15.13 -4.06 -4.17
CA ALA A 39 16.48 -4.03 -4.75
C ALA A 39 16.43 -3.66 -6.24
N ARG A 40 15.56 -4.32 -7.02
CA ARG A 40 15.33 -4.00 -8.43
C ARG A 40 14.94 -2.54 -8.64
N LEU A 41 14.00 -2.04 -7.85
CA LEU A 41 13.56 -0.64 -7.94
C LEU A 41 14.65 0.37 -7.54
N HIS A 42 15.64 -0.04 -6.76
CA HIS A 42 16.79 0.81 -6.43
C HIS A 42 17.81 0.89 -7.58
N GLU A 43 17.98 -0.20 -8.33
CA GLU A 43 18.93 -0.30 -9.45
C GLU A 43 18.38 0.36 -10.73
N ASP A 44 17.13 0.09 -11.08
CA ASP A 44 16.53 0.53 -12.35
C ASP A 44 16.26 2.05 -12.38
N GLY A 45 16.29 2.70 -11.21
CA GLY A 45 16.01 4.13 -11.06
C GLY A 45 14.54 4.49 -11.25
N ARG A 46 13.85 3.96 -12.27
CA ARG A 46 12.39 4.08 -12.51
C ARG A 46 11.75 2.69 -12.59
N PRO A 47 10.57 2.47 -11.98
CA PRO A 47 9.85 1.20 -12.12
C PRO A 47 9.44 0.92 -13.57
N VAL A 48 9.80 -0.25 -14.10
CA VAL A 48 9.38 -0.73 -15.44
C VAL A 48 7.87 -0.80 -15.60
N GLU A 49 7.13 -0.94 -14.49
CA GLU A 49 5.67 -0.91 -14.44
C GLU A 49 5.13 0.43 -14.95
N TYR A 50 5.81 1.53 -14.62
CA TYR A 50 5.40 2.87 -15.07
C TYR A 50 5.65 3.06 -16.57
N ASP A 51 6.68 2.44 -17.12
CA ASP A 51 6.92 2.45 -18.58
C ASP A 51 5.88 1.59 -19.33
N ARG A 52 5.28 0.63 -18.64
CA ARG A 52 4.13 -0.17 -19.14
C ARG A 52 2.78 0.49 -18.86
N ASN A 53 2.75 1.74 -18.39
CA ASN A 53 1.54 2.47 -18.04
C ASN A 53 0.68 1.77 -16.97
N THR A 54 1.30 1.12 -15.99
CA THR A 54 0.60 0.47 -14.87
C THR A 54 1.26 0.78 -13.53
N PHE A 55 0.46 0.84 -12.46
CA PHE A 55 0.95 0.93 -11.09
C PHE A 55 1.20 -0.44 -10.45
N TRP A 56 0.86 -1.51 -11.16
CA TRP A 56 0.70 -2.83 -10.57
C TRP A 56 1.81 -3.79 -10.99
N VAL A 57 2.40 -4.44 -9.99
CA VAL A 57 3.14 -5.69 -10.17
C VAL A 57 2.12 -6.82 -10.06
N GLU A 58 1.74 -7.36 -11.21
CA GLU A 58 0.79 -8.46 -11.30
C GLU A 58 1.53 -9.81 -11.17
N PRO A 59 1.00 -10.77 -10.38
CA PRO A 59 1.55 -12.11 -10.35
C PRO A 59 1.32 -12.81 -11.69
N VAL A 60 2.23 -13.71 -12.03
CA VAL A 60 2.05 -14.57 -13.20
C VAL A 60 0.88 -15.52 -12.93
N ASN A 61 -0.03 -15.67 -13.90
CA ASN A 61 -1.12 -16.63 -13.76
C ASN A 61 -0.56 -18.04 -13.47
N PRO A 62 -1.09 -18.76 -12.46
CA PRO A 62 -0.60 -20.08 -12.06
C PRO A 62 -0.39 -21.06 -13.22
N TYR A 63 -1.29 -21.08 -14.21
CA TYR A 63 -1.17 -21.94 -15.37
C TYR A 63 0.13 -21.67 -16.16
N PHE A 64 0.43 -20.41 -16.46
CA PHE A 64 1.66 -20.04 -17.17
C PHE A 64 2.91 -20.17 -16.29
N ALA A 65 2.78 -20.00 -14.98
CA ALA A 65 3.88 -20.24 -14.05
C ALA A 65 4.30 -21.71 -14.04
N LEU A 66 3.34 -22.64 -14.14
CA LEU A 66 3.58 -24.08 -14.18
C LEU A 66 4.10 -24.57 -15.55
N LEU A 67 3.70 -23.94 -16.66
CA LEU A 67 4.20 -24.30 -18.00
C LEU A 67 5.69 -24.01 -18.20
N LYS A 68 6.22 -23.01 -17.49
CA LYS A 68 7.65 -22.69 -17.55
C LYS A 68 8.41 -23.76 -16.76
N LYS A 69 9.43 -24.38 -17.37
CA LYS A 69 10.35 -25.28 -16.65
C LYS A 69 10.90 -24.55 -15.44
N ILE A 70 10.48 -24.98 -14.26
CA ILE A 70 10.97 -24.44 -13.00
C ILE A 70 12.41 -24.96 -12.86
N PRO A 71 13.43 -24.09 -12.76
CA PRO A 71 14.79 -24.54 -12.52
C PRO A 71 14.80 -25.41 -11.26
N ALA A 72 15.53 -26.52 -11.25
CA ALA A 72 15.56 -27.47 -10.12
C ALA A 72 15.98 -26.85 -8.76
N LYS A 73 16.49 -25.61 -8.77
CA LYS A 73 16.89 -24.82 -7.60
C LYS A 73 15.82 -23.86 -7.08
N GLU A 74 14.69 -23.71 -7.77
CA GLU A 74 13.65 -22.75 -7.43
C GLU A 74 12.39 -23.48 -6.94
N GLU A 75 11.91 -23.13 -5.74
CA GLU A 75 10.73 -23.76 -5.17
C GLU A 75 9.47 -23.25 -5.89
N PRO A 76 8.59 -24.13 -6.42
CA PRO A 76 7.40 -23.72 -7.18
C PRO A 76 6.48 -22.76 -6.43
N SER A 77 6.39 -22.90 -5.11
CA SER A 77 5.61 -22.04 -4.22
C SER A 77 5.99 -20.55 -4.35
N LYS A 78 7.27 -20.23 -4.56
CA LYS A 78 7.75 -18.84 -4.70
C LYS A 78 7.22 -18.12 -5.94
N ARG A 79 6.81 -18.85 -6.98
CA ARG A 79 6.22 -18.27 -8.19
C ARG A 79 4.71 -18.26 -8.16
N LEU A 80 4.08 -19.23 -7.49
CA LEU A 80 2.63 -19.39 -7.44
C LEU A 80 1.96 -18.49 -6.39
N TYR A 81 2.66 -18.16 -5.31
CA TYR A 81 2.12 -17.36 -4.20
C TYR A 81 2.63 -15.91 -4.20
N GLN A 82 3.00 -15.38 -5.37
CA GLN A 82 3.41 -13.98 -5.44
C GLN A 82 2.19 -13.06 -5.23
N PRO A 83 2.27 -12.11 -4.28
CA PRO A 83 1.17 -11.19 -4.06
C PRO A 83 1.14 -10.12 -5.17
N ARG A 84 -0.06 -9.61 -5.44
CA ARG A 84 -0.25 -8.41 -6.24
C ARG A 84 0.24 -7.19 -5.47
N VAL A 85 1.04 -6.32 -6.10
CA VAL A 85 1.61 -5.14 -5.45
C VAL A 85 1.25 -3.87 -6.20
N PHE A 86 0.78 -2.86 -5.48
CA PHE A 86 0.60 -1.51 -5.96
C PHE A 86 1.83 -0.66 -5.62
N LEU A 87 2.49 -0.12 -6.65
CA LEU A 87 3.67 0.72 -6.52
C LEU A 87 3.27 2.20 -6.43
N TRP A 88 3.56 2.82 -5.29
CA TRP A 88 3.28 4.23 -5.04
C TRP A 88 4.56 5.07 -4.87
N LEU A 89 5.13 5.46 -6.02
CA LEU A 89 6.36 6.23 -6.15
C LEU A 89 6.10 7.52 -6.95
N PRO A 90 5.38 8.49 -6.37
CA PRO A 90 4.89 9.65 -7.11
C PRO A 90 6.00 10.54 -7.69
N HIS A 91 7.22 10.50 -7.14
CA HIS A 91 8.35 11.27 -7.66
C HIS A 91 8.77 10.89 -9.10
N HIS A 92 8.45 9.69 -9.58
CA HIS A 92 8.68 9.30 -10.99
C HIS A 92 7.54 9.68 -11.93
N LEU A 93 6.40 10.09 -11.37
CA LEU A 93 5.17 10.38 -12.11
C LEU A 93 4.95 11.87 -12.30
N LEU A 94 5.71 12.70 -11.57
CA LEU A 94 5.68 14.14 -11.72
C LEU A 94 6.44 14.55 -13.00
N PRO A 95 5.93 15.51 -13.78
CA PRO A 95 6.61 15.98 -14.98
C PRO A 95 8.01 16.50 -14.64
N HIS A 96 9.03 15.94 -15.29
CA HIS A 96 10.46 16.21 -15.08
C HIS A 96 10.89 17.70 -15.12
N ARG A 97 10.01 18.62 -15.55
CA ARG A 97 10.38 20.01 -15.85
C ARG A 97 9.84 21.08 -14.90
N SER A 98 8.99 20.76 -13.91
CA SER A 98 8.32 21.86 -13.18
C SER A 98 7.96 21.63 -11.72
N LYS A 99 7.78 20.40 -11.24
CA LYS A 99 7.36 20.15 -9.85
C LYS A 99 8.07 18.95 -9.26
N SER A 100 9.07 19.20 -8.42
CA SER A 100 9.54 18.24 -7.43
C SER A 100 8.62 18.28 -6.22
N LEU A 101 8.53 17.19 -5.46
CA LEU A 101 7.89 17.23 -4.14
C LEU A 101 8.63 18.21 -3.24
N GLU A 102 7.89 19.06 -2.56
CA GLU A 102 8.41 20.12 -1.71
C GLU A 102 8.25 19.78 -0.23
N CYS A 103 9.22 20.21 0.55
CA CYS A 103 9.17 20.12 2.00
C CYS A 103 8.03 21.03 2.50
N PRO A 104 7.08 20.51 3.30
CA PRO A 104 5.96 21.31 3.78
C PRO A 104 6.38 22.48 4.69
N LYS A 105 7.60 22.45 5.23
CA LYS A 105 8.14 23.48 6.13
C LYS A 105 8.93 24.57 5.38
N CYS A 106 9.93 24.17 4.61
CA CYS A 106 10.88 25.09 3.98
C CYS A 106 10.74 25.20 2.45
N LYS A 107 9.78 24.49 1.86
CA LYS A 107 9.50 24.46 0.40
C LYS A 107 10.66 23.98 -0.48
N SER A 108 11.76 23.55 0.13
CA SER A 108 12.89 22.95 -0.59
C SER A 108 12.54 21.56 -1.13
N PRO A 109 13.18 21.12 -2.22
CA PRO A 109 12.89 19.82 -2.82
C PRO A 109 13.18 18.67 -1.84
N LEU A 110 12.28 17.70 -1.80
CA LEU A 110 12.42 16.47 -1.03
C LEU A 110 13.24 15.44 -1.79
N LYS A 111 14.07 14.69 -1.05
CA LYS A 111 14.82 13.55 -1.58
C LYS A 111 14.14 12.24 -1.17
N SER A 112 14.14 11.25 -2.07
CA SER A 112 13.72 9.90 -1.73
C SER A 112 14.75 9.26 -0.78
N LYS A 113 14.27 8.81 0.38
CA LYS A 113 15.04 8.04 1.38
C LYS A 113 15.02 6.54 1.09
N GLY A 114 14.15 6.11 0.17
CA GLY A 114 13.89 4.70 -0.15
C GLY A 114 12.70 4.13 0.59
N PHE A 115 12.61 2.80 0.63
CA PHE A 115 11.52 2.05 1.25
C PHE A 115 11.69 1.91 2.76
N ASN A 116 10.59 1.68 3.49
CA ASN A 116 10.65 1.45 4.94
C ASN A 116 11.44 0.18 5.25
N LYS A 117 12.36 0.25 6.23
CA LYS A 117 13.09 -0.93 6.72
C LYS A 117 12.16 -1.77 7.62
N GLY A 118 12.02 -3.06 7.35
CA GLY A 118 11.29 -4.02 8.20
C GLY A 118 9.79 -4.19 7.92
N SER A 119 9.14 -3.23 7.28
CA SER A 119 7.77 -3.35 6.76
C SER A 119 7.73 -2.74 5.37
N HIS A 120 8.24 -3.51 4.40
CA HIS A 120 8.44 -3.02 3.04
C HIS A 120 7.11 -2.69 2.37
N ALA A 121 6.07 -3.50 2.60
CA ALA A 121 4.76 -3.30 2.00
C ALA A 121 3.63 -3.48 3.02
N ARG A 122 2.62 -2.60 2.94
CA ARG A 122 1.42 -2.67 3.77
C ARG A 122 0.37 -3.54 3.08
N ARG A 123 -0.26 -4.46 3.81
CA ARG A 123 -1.38 -5.23 3.27
C ARG A 123 -2.61 -4.34 3.17
N ILE A 124 -3.26 -4.39 2.00
CA ILE A 124 -4.54 -3.74 1.73
C ILE A 124 -5.60 -4.82 1.56
N VAL A 125 -6.58 -4.80 2.45
CA VAL A 125 -7.74 -5.70 2.38
C VAL A 125 -8.69 -5.20 1.31
N ASP A 126 -9.00 -6.08 0.35
CA ASP A 126 -9.98 -5.83 -0.69
C ASP A 126 -11.01 -6.97 -0.72
N LEU A 127 -12.00 -6.86 -1.60
CA LEU A 127 -13.01 -7.91 -1.78
C LEU A 127 -12.39 -9.22 -2.27
N ALA A 128 -12.84 -10.35 -1.70
CA ALA A 128 -12.54 -11.72 -2.10
C ALA A 128 -11.05 -11.98 -2.43
N SER A 129 -10.72 -11.83 -3.71
CA SER A 129 -9.47 -12.24 -4.32
C SER A 129 -8.43 -11.14 -4.50
N CYS A 130 -8.85 -9.90 -4.29
CA CYS A 130 -8.13 -8.74 -4.79
C CYS A 130 -7.25 -8.09 -3.72
N CYS A 131 -7.06 -8.72 -2.55
CA CYS A 131 -6.12 -8.20 -1.56
C CYS A 131 -4.75 -7.97 -2.21
N PHE A 132 -4.16 -6.83 -1.94
CA PHE A 132 -2.90 -6.42 -2.55
C PHE A 132 -2.01 -5.76 -1.52
N TYR A 133 -0.74 -5.59 -1.86
CA TYR A 133 0.23 -4.92 -1.01
C TYR A 133 0.54 -3.53 -1.58
N LEU A 134 0.58 -2.52 -0.72
CA LEU A 134 1.03 -1.18 -1.05
C LEU A 134 2.53 -1.06 -0.77
N LEU A 135 3.31 -0.82 -1.82
CA LEU A 135 4.72 -0.46 -1.70
C LEU A 135 4.89 1.05 -1.87
N SER A 136 5.41 1.72 -0.84
CA SER A 136 5.57 3.18 -0.81
C SER A 136 6.97 3.56 -0.35
N CYS A 137 7.46 4.71 -0.81
CA CYS A 137 8.75 5.26 -0.38
C CYS A 137 8.56 6.36 0.68
N ARG A 138 9.64 6.62 1.42
CA ARG A 138 9.75 7.74 2.35
C ARG A 138 10.58 8.86 1.72
N TYR A 139 10.19 10.09 1.98
CA TYR A 139 10.88 11.30 1.56
C TYR A 139 11.48 12.01 2.76
N GLU A 140 12.61 12.67 2.57
CA GLU A 140 13.23 13.50 3.60
C GLU A 140 13.70 14.85 3.05
N CYS A 141 13.72 15.85 3.91
CA CYS A 141 14.25 17.17 3.58
C CYS A 141 15.79 17.18 3.68
N THR A 142 16.46 17.72 2.67
CA THR A 142 17.93 17.83 2.62
C THR A 142 18.48 19.08 3.33
N VAL A 143 17.62 20.05 3.65
CA VAL A 143 18.06 21.33 4.25
C VAL A 143 18.40 21.17 5.72
N THR A 144 19.67 21.42 6.03
CA THR A 144 20.21 21.50 7.40
C THR A 144 19.56 22.65 8.15
N GLY A 145 18.85 22.36 9.26
CA GLY A 145 18.06 23.34 10.03
C GLY A 145 16.54 23.16 9.92
N CYS A 146 16.06 22.41 8.91
CA CYS A 146 14.66 21.95 8.87
C CYS A 146 14.39 20.83 9.90
N LYS A 147 15.47 20.14 10.34
CA LYS A 147 15.49 19.12 11.39
C LYS A 147 15.58 19.76 12.78
N LYS A 148 14.48 20.37 13.24
CA LYS A 148 14.39 20.83 14.64
C LYS A 148 14.03 19.65 15.56
N PRO A 149 14.59 19.56 16.77
CA PRO A 149 14.21 18.53 17.74
C PRO A 149 12.70 18.62 18.04
N GLY A 150 12.01 17.48 18.01
CA GLY A 150 10.57 17.37 18.26
C GLY A 150 9.67 17.35 17.00
N PHE A 151 10.24 17.42 15.79
CA PHE A 151 9.44 17.36 14.56
C PHE A 151 9.91 16.26 13.60
N GLU A 152 8.95 15.59 12.98
CA GLU A 152 9.21 14.63 11.91
C GLU A 152 9.86 15.33 10.70
N ASP A 153 10.99 14.78 10.25
CA ASP A 153 11.81 15.30 9.14
C ASP A 153 11.63 14.50 7.84
N SER A 154 10.73 13.52 7.88
CA SER A 154 10.54 12.57 6.81
C SER A 154 9.11 12.08 6.74
N TRP A 155 8.59 12.04 5.52
CA TRP A 155 7.18 11.83 5.19
C TRP A 155 7.01 10.60 4.31
N GLN A 156 5.92 9.87 4.46
CA GLN A 156 5.57 8.81 3.53
C GLN A 156 5.00 9.38 2.24
N SER A 157 5.15 8.64 1.13
CA SER A 157 4.59 9.06 -0.15
C SER A 157 3.06 9.13 -0.19
N HIS A 158 2.39 8.47 0.74
CA HIS A 158 0.94 8.48 0.92
C HIS A 158 0.48 9.47 2.01
N ASP A 159 1.38 10.24 2.64
CA ASP A 159 0.97 11.23 3.64
C ASP A 159 0.10 12.29 2.98
N PRO A 160 -1.01 12.73 3.62
CA PRO A 160 -1.92 13.72 3.05
C PRO A 160 -1.22 15.01 2.59
N ILE A 161 -0.15 15.40 3.27
CA ILE A 161 0.66 16.58 2.95
C ILE A 161 1.41 16.42 1.63
N ILE A 162 1.92 15.22 1.34
CA ILE A 162 2.60 14.90 0.08
C ILE A 162 1.58 14.67 -1.04
N MET A 163 0.51 13.93 -0.74
CA MET A 163 -0.58 13.63 -1.69
C MET A 163 -1.20 14.91 -2.27
N ARG A 164 -1.42 15.95 -1.45
CA ARG A 164 -1.97 17.25 -1.90
C ARG A 164 -1.09 17.99 -2.91
N GLN A 165 0.20 17.66 -3.00
CA GLN A 165 1.11 18.28 -3.98
C GLN A 165 1.02 17.62 -5.36
N LEU A 166 0.42 16.43 -5.44
CA LEU A 166 0.27 15.69 -6.69
C LEU A 166 -0.89 16.24 -7.52
N PRO A 167 -0.87 16.06 -8.86
CA PRO A 167 -2.03 16.31 -9.71
C PRO A 167 -3.26 15.54 -9.22
N GLN A 168 -4.45 16.11 -9.38
CA GLN A 168 -5.69 15.53 -8.87
C GLN A 168 -5.96 14.15 -9.50
N GLU A 169 -5.64 14.00 -10.77
CA GLU A 169 -5.76 12.76 -11.53
C GLU A 169 -4.97 11.65 -10.84
N LEU A 170 -3.71 11.95 -10.46
CA LEU A 170 -2.85 10.99 -9.78
C LEU A 170 -3.35 10.69 -8.36
N GLN A 171 -3.88 11.68 -7.63
CA GLN A 171 -4.46 11.46 -6.30
C GLN A 171 -5.66 10.50 -6.34
N MET A 172 -6.46 10.54 -7.41
CA MET A 172 -7.62 9.67 -7.57
C MET A 172 -7.23 8.21 -7.75
N GLU A 173 -6.12 7.94 -8.45
CA GLU A 173 -5.59 6.59 -8.71
C GLU A 173 -5.12 5.84 -7.45
N PHE A 174 -4.84 6.54 -6.34
CA PHE A 174 -4.44 5.88 -5.11
C PHE A 174 -5.54 4.94 -4.59
N PRO A 175 -5.34 3.63 -4.45
CA PRO A 175 -6.46 2.68 -4.34
C PRO A 175 -6.90 2.39 -2.90
N ALA A 176 -6.23 2.96 -1.88
CA ALA A 176 -6.39 2.52 -0.50
C ALA A 176 -6.77 3.64 0.47
N VAL A 177 -7.35 3.23 1.60
CA VAL A 177 -7.50 4.01 2.83
C VAL A 177 -6.64 3.31 3.89
N LEU A 178 -5.64 4.02 4.41
CA LEU A 178 -4.64 3.44 5.31
C LEU A 178 -5.01 3.64 6.78
N THR A 179 -4.74 2.61 7.59
CA THR A 179 -4.79 2.65 9.05
C THR A 179 -3.37 2.60 9.62
N SER A 180 -3.23 2.49 10.95
CA SER A 180 -1.92 2.48 11.62
C SER A 180 -1.00 1.36 11.12
N LYS A 181 -1.55 0.15 10.96
CA LYS A 181 -0.78 -1.05 10.55
C LYS A 181 -1.07 -1.53 9.13
N GLU A 182 -2.30 -1.42 8.65
CA GLU A 182 -2.74 -1.97 7.37
C GLU A 182 -3.53 -0.92 6.56
N GLY A 183 -4.35 -1.37 5.62
CA GLY A 183 -5.34 -0.53 4.96
C GLY A 183 -6.46 -1.36 4.37
N VAL A 184 -7.50 -0.66 3.93
CA VAL A 184 -8.62 -1.22 3.17
C VAL A 184 -8.65 -0.57 1.79
N SER A 185 -9.10 -1.28 0.77
CA SER A 185 -9.30 -0.69 -0.55
C SER A 185 -10.37 0.40 -0.48
N LYS A 186 -10.28 1.41 -1.35
CA LYS A 186 -11.35 2.40 -1.53
C LYS A 186 -12.67 1.73 -1.87
N THR A 187 -12.65 0.60 -2.58
CA THR A 187 -13.83 -0.20 -2.91
C THR A 187 -14.52 -0.70 -1.64
N VAL A 188 -13.79 -1.37 -0.74
CA VAL A 188 -14.32 -1.86 0.54
C VAL A 188 -14.79 -0.71 1.41
N ALA A 189 -14.02 0.38 1.51
CA ALA A 189 -14.41 1.57 2.26
C ALA A 189 -15.69 2.23 1.73
N ASN A 190 -15.87 2.27 0.40
CA ASN A 190 -17.06 2.81 -0.24
C ASN A 190 -18.28 1.90 -0.06
N LEU A 191 -18.08 0.58 0.03
CA LEU A 191 -19.14 -0.40 0.31
C LEU A 191 -19.59 -0.37 1.78
N LEU A 192 -18.71 0.05 2.69
CA LEU A 192 -19.08 0.14 4.11
C LEU A 192 -20.31 1.04 4.32
N ARG A 193 -20.36 2.19 3.65
CA ARG A 193 -21.48 3.15 3.80
C ARG A 193 -22.86 2.55 3.45
N PRO A 194 -23.11 2.01 2.24
CA PRO A 194 -24.41 1.43 1.92
C PRO A 194 -24.76 0.25 2.80
N CYS A 195 -23.78 -0.58 3.22
CA CYS A 195 -24.03 -1.67 4.16
C CYS A 195 -24.50 -1.15 5.53
N MET A 196 -23.86 -0.11 6.07
CA MET A 196 -24.31 0.48 7.34
C MET A 196 -25.71 1.11 7.21
N GLN A 197 -26.02 1.74 6.08
CA GLN A 197 -27.35 2.29 5.78
C GLN A 197 -28.43 1.21 5.70
N SER A 198 -28.09 0.00 5.22
CA SER A 198 -28.99 -1.15 5.20
C SER A 198 -29.03 -1.93 6.53
N SER A 199 -28.63 -1.30 7.65
CA SER A 199 -28.59 -1.90 8.99
C SER A 199 -27.69 -3.15 9.10
N MET A 200 -26.73 -3.32 8.18
CA MET A 200 -25.67 -4.31 8.35
C MET A 200 -24.64 -3.73 9.31
N GLY A 201 -24.52 -4.28 10.52
CA GLY A 201 -23.48 -3.84 11.46
C GLY A 201 -22.07 -4.18 10.97
N THR A 202 -21.06 -3.44 11.47
CA THR A 202 -19.64 -3.59 11.10
C THR A 202 -19.11 -5.01 11.30
N GLN A 203 -19.51 -5.68 12.39
CA GLN A 203 -19.14 -7.09 12.64
C GLN A 203 -19.70 -8.06 11.59
N ARG A 204 -20.93 -7.83 11.13
CA ARG A 204 -21.55 -8.67 10.08
C ARG A 204 -20.84 -8.46 8.75
N PHE A 205 -20.50 -7.22 8.43
CA PHE A 205 -19.71 -6.87 7.24
C PHE A 205 -18.32 -7.51 7.28
N GLN A 206 -17.63 -7.50 8.43
CA GLN A 206 -16.35 -8.17 8.60
C GLN A 206 -16.46 -9.68 8.38
N LYS A 207 -17.49 -10.33 8.95
CA LYS A 207 -17.75 -11.76 8.71
C LYS A 207 -17.99 -12.05 7.23
N LEU A 208 -18.83 -11.25 6.57
CA LEU A 208 -19.06 -11.35 5.13
C LEU A 208 -17.76 -11.24 4.32
N LEU A 209 -16.89 -10.28 4.65
CA LEU A 209 -15.59 -10.15 3.98
C LEU A 209 -14.71 -11.39 4.18
N ARG A 210 -14.68 -11.96 5.39
CA ARG A 210 -13.95 -13.19 5.67
C ARG A 210 -14.50 -14.37 4.87
N GLU A 211 -15.82 -14.55 4.83
CA GLU A 211 -16.46 -15.59 4.03
C GLU A 211 -16.13 -15.45 2.54
N LEU A 212 -16.17 -14.22 2.00
CA LEU A 212 -15.77 -13.95 0.61
C LEU A 212 -14.29 -14.28 0.34
N HIS A 213 -13.40 -14.14 1.34
CA HIS A 213 -12.01 -14.56 1.22
C HIS A 213 -11.86 -16.08 1.24
N VAL A 214 -12.65 -16.79 2.06
CA VAL A 214 -12.65 -18.25 2.17
C VAL A 214 -13.21 -18.92 0.91
N LEU A 215 -14.37 -18.48 0.42
CA LEU A 215 -15.07 -19.03 -0.75
C LEU A 215 -14.23 -19.07 -2.03
N ARG A 216 -13.13 -18.31 -2.09
CA ARG A 216 -12.20 -18.34 -3.23
C ARG A 216 -11.35 -19.62 -3.24
N HIS A 217 -11.05 -20.15 -2.07
CA HIS A 217 -10.12 -21.26 -1.89
C HIS A 217 -10.84 -22.62 -1.82
N ASP A 218 -12.18 -22.61 -1.78
CA ASP A 218 -13.06 -23.76 -1.96
C ASP A 218 -13.31 -24.03 -3.45
#